data_AF-A0A1C6NVX1-F1
#
_entry.id   AF-A0A1C6NVX1-F1
#
_cell.length_a   1.000
_cell.length_b   1.000
_cell.length_c   1.000
_cell.angle_alpha   90.00
_cell.angle_beta   90.00
_cell.angle_gamma   90.00
#
_symmetry.space_group_name_H-M   'P 1'
#
loop_
_entity.id
_entity.type
_entity.pdbx_description
1 polymer ?
#
loop_
_entity_poly.entity_id
_entity_poly.type
_entity_poly.pdbx_seq_one_letter_code
_entity_poly.pdbx_strand_id
1 'polypeptide(L)'
;MRTMTCAEFLTDCVGTVDAVGRGGEAVAVTQEGHESVVLLSMAEYTSLKETVHLLRDPANARRLLASIGRLEHGAGTVRDGAGRRAADE
;
A
#
# COMPACT_ATOMS: atom_id res chain seq x y z
N MET A 1 9.63 2.27 10.59
CA MET A 1 9.13 0.93 10.93
C MET A 1 9.61 0.62 12.32
N ARG A 2 8.70 0.48 13.29
CA ARG A 2 9.05 0.12 14.67
C ARG A 2 9.48 -1.34 14.74
N THR A 3 10.51 -1.65 15.52
CA THR A 3 10.96 -3.03 15.78
C THR A 3 10.77 -3.35 17.26
N MET A 4 10.37 -4.57 17.57
CA MET A 4 10.28 -5.09 18.93
C MET A 4 10.63 -6.58 18.97
N THR A 5 10.94 -7.10 20.14
CA THR A 5 11.11 -8.53 20.40
C THR A 5 9.76 -9.21 20.53
N CYS A 6 9.70 -10.53 20.33
CA CYS A 6 8.50 -11.32 20.56
C CYS A 6 8.03 -11.24 22.03
N ALA A 7 8.98 -11.16 22.98
CA ALA A 7 8.66 -10.97 24.40
C ALA A 7 7.94 -9.63 24.67
N GLU A 8 8.42 -8.53 24.07
CA GLU A 8 7.75 -7.22 24.16
C GLU A 8 6.37 -7.25 23.50
N PHE A 9 6.24 -7.89 22.33
CA PHE A 9 4.96 -8.04 21.64
C PHE A 9 3.93 -8.80 22.49
N LEU A 10 4.32 -9.88 23.16
CA LEU A 10 3.43 -10.65 24.03
C LEU A 10 3.00 -9.87 25.28
N THR A 11 3.79 -8.90 25.73
CA THR A 11 3.45 -8.05 26.88
C THR A 11 2.30 -7.09 26.56
N ASP A 12 2.21 -6.60 25.32
CA ASP A 12 1.12 -5.72 24.85
C ASP A 12 0.69 -6.05 23.42
N CYS A 13 0.19 -7.27 23.23
CA CYS A 13 -0.23 -7.76 21.91
C CYS A 13 -1.45 -6.99 21.41
N VAL A 14 -2.47 -6.81 22.28
CA VAL A 14 -3.72 -6.15 21.91
C VAL A 14 -3.48 -4.68 21.56
N GLY A 15 -2.70 -3.94 22.36
CA GLY A 15 -2.38 -2.54 22.08
C GLY A 15 -1.59 -2.38 20.79
N THR A 16 -0.63 -3.28 20.53
CA THR A 16 0.15 -3.26 19.29
C THR A 16 -0.72 -3.54 18.06
N VAL A 17 -1.56 -4.58 18.10
CA VAL A 17 -2.48 -4.92 16.99
C VAL A 17 -3.47 -3.79 16.72
N ASP A 18 -4.02 -3.18 17.76
CA ASP A 18 -5.00 -2.11 17.67
C ASP A 18 -4.38 -0.80 17.14
N ALA A 19 -3.14 -0.49 17.55
CA ALA A 19 -2.38 0.63 17.01
C ALA A 19 -2.10 0.46 15.50
N VAL A 20 -1.62 -0.71 15.08
CA VAL A 20 -1.38 -1.00 13.66
C VAL A 20 -2.70 -0.99 12.88
N GLY A 21 -3.75 -1.61 13.41
CA GLY A 21 -5.07 -1.70 12.76
C GLY A 21 -5.72 -0.34 12.49
N ARG A 22 -5.44 0.68 13.32
CA ARG A 22 -5.92 2.06 13.12
C ARG A 22 -5.08 2.91 12.17
N GLY A 23 -4.22 2.29 11.36
CA GLY A 23 -3.32 2.98 10.42
C GLY A 23 -2.03 3.45 11.07
N GLY A 24 -1.66 2.86 12.22
CA GLY A 24 -0.33 3.01 12.79
C GLY A 24 0.74 2.35 11.90
N GLU A 25 1.99 2.72 12.14
CA GLU A 25 3.13 2.20 11.39
C GLU A 25 3.30 0.69 11.55
N ALA A 26 3.71 0.00 10.47
CA ALA A 26 4.14 -1.39 10.48
C ALA A 26 5.16 -1.71 11.59
N VAL A 27 5.00 -2.90 12.20
CA VAL A 27 5.86 -3.37 13.29
C VAL A 27 6.61 -4.64 12.87
N ALA A 28 7.93 -4.64 12.99
CA ALA A 28 8.75 -5.83 12.88
C ALA A 28 8.91 -6.50 14.25
N VAL A 29 8.58 -7.79 14.33
CA VAL A 29 8.74 -8.63 15.53
C VAL A 29 9.90 -9.59 15.31
N THR A 30 10.86 -9.56 16.23
CA THR A 30 12.10 -10.32 16.18
C THR A 30 12.16 -11.35 17.31
N GLN A 31 12.83 -12.48 17.07
CA GLN A 31 13.07 -13.51 18.08
C GLN A 31 14.43 -14.15 17.80
N GLU A 32 15.27 -14.28 18.82
CA GLU A 32 16.59 -14.89 18.66
C GLU A 32 16.47 -16.32 18.11
N GLY A 33 17.26 -16.64 17.09
CA GLY A 33 17.22 -17.95 16.44
C GLY A 33 16.04 -18.16 15.46
N HIS A 34 15.21 -17.14 15.22
CA HIS A 34 14.07 -17.22 14.30
C HIS A 34 14.07 -16.08 13.28
N GLU A 35 13.41 -16.30 12.15
CA GLU A 35 13.17 -15.25 11.15
C GLU A 35 12.22 -14.19 11.71
N SER A 36 12.48 -12.93 11.36
CA SER A 36 11.64 -11.81 11.80
C SER A 36 10.34 -11.78 11.01
N VAL A 37 9.24 -11.39 11.66
CA VAL A 37 7.93 -11.24 11.03
C VAL A 37 7.48 -9.78 11.08
N VAL A 38 6.59 -9.37 10.17
CA VAL A 38 6.05 -8.01 10.14
C VAL A 38 4.54 -8.07 10.36
N LEU A 39 4.06 -7.25 11.28
CA LEU A 39 2.64 -6.97 11.48
C LEU A 39 2.26 -5.72 10.67
N LEU A 40 1.26 -5.87 9.81
CA LEU A 40 0.69 -4.83 8.96
C LEU A 40 -0.81 -4.76 9.17
N SER A 41 -1.39 -3.58 8.94
CA SER A 41 -2.84 -3.47 8.85
C SER A 41 -3.35 -4.23 7.62
N MET A 42 -4.60 -4.70 7.66
CA MET A 42 -5.21 -5.37 6.51
C MET A 42 -5.30 -4.43 5.28
N ALA A 43 -5.50 -3.13 5.53
CA ALA A 43 -5.53 -2.11 4.48
C ALA A 43 -4.17 -2.00 3.77
N GLU A 44 -3.07 -1.81 4.52
CA GLU A 44 -1.72 -1.73 3.95
C GLU A 44 -1.33 -3.00 3.22
N TYR A 45 -1.60 -4.18 3.81
CA TYR A 45 -1.32 -5.45 3.14
C TYR A 45 -2.05 -5.59 1.81
N THR A 46 -3.32 -5.16 1.76
CA THR A 46 -4.13 -5.19 0.54
C THR A 46 -3.59 -4.22 -0.50
N SER A 47 -3.29 -2.99 -0.12
CA SER A 47 -2.69 -1.98 -1.01
C SER A 47 -1.34 -2.44 -1.57
N LEU A 48 -0.51 -3.11 -0.76
CA LEU A 48 0.76 -3.65 -1.21
C LEU A 48 0.54 -4.77 -2.25
N LYS A 49 -0.38 -5.70 -1.99
CA LYS A 49 -0.71 -6.75 -2.95
C LYS A 49 -1.27 -6.21 -4.26
N GLU A 50 -2.12 -5.18 -4.20
CA GLU A 50 -2.66 -4.54 -5.39
C GLU A 50 -1.55 -3.83 -6.20
N THR A 51 -0.64 -3.13 -5.53
CA THR A 51 0.51 -2.50 -6.17
C THR A 51 1.37 -3.54 -6.88
N VAL A 52 1.71 -4.64 -6.19
CA VAL A 52 2.45 -5.76 -6.79
C VAL A 52 1.67 -6.35 -7.96
N HIS A 53 0.35 -6.53 -7.84
CA HIS A 53 -0.49 -7.04 -8.90
C HIS A 53 -0.47 -6.15 -10.16
N LEU A 54 -0.65 -4.84 -9.98
CA LEU A 54 -0.63 -3.86 -11.07
C LEU A 54 0.73 -3.79 -11.78
N LEU A 55 1.82 -3.94 -11.02
CA LEU A 55 3.18 -3.80 -11.54
C LEU A 55 3.81 -5.12 -12.01
N ARG A 56 3.18 -6.27 -11.74
CA ARG A 56 3.71 -7.59 -12.09
C ARG A 56 3.88 -7.79 -13.60
N ASP A 57 3.00 -7.23 -14.41
CA ASP A 57 3.13 -7.25 -15.87
C ASP A 57 3.88 -5.98 -16.35
N PRO A 58 5.08 -6.13 -16.97
CA PRO A 58 5.86 -5.00 -17.48
C PRO A 58 5.13 -4.14 -18.52
N ALA A 59 4.20 -4.70 -19.29
CA ALA A 59 3.39 -3.94 -20.23
C ALA A 59 2.38 -3.05 -19.49
N ASN A 60 1.69 -3.61 -18.48
CA ASN A 60 0.76 -2.85 -17.66
C ASN A 60 1.46 -1.79 -16.81
N ALA A 61 2.59 -2.12 -16.19
CA ALA A 61 3.39 -1.18 -15.39
C ALA A 61 3.80 0.05 -16.22
N ARG A 62 4.34 -0.16 -17.43
CA ARG A 62 4.70 0.93 -18.34
C ARG A 62 3.50 1.81 -18.70
N ARG A 63 2.36 1.19 -19.02
CA ARG A 63 1.13 1.93 -19.35
C ARG A 63 0.62 2.76 -18.16
N LEU A 64 0.64 2.19 -16.95
CA LEU A 64 0.19 2.86 -15.74
C LEU A 64 1.09 4.05 -15.40
N LEU A 65 2.41 3.84 -15.32
CA LEU A 65 3.39 4.88 -15.03
C LEU A 65 3.36 6.01 -16.08
N ALA A 66 3.24 5.67 -17.37
CA ALA A 66 3.08 6.68 -18.42
C ALA A 66 1.77 7.47 -18.29
N SER A 67 0.70 6.84 -17.82
CA SER A 67 -0.59 7.51 -17.62
C SER A 67 -0.57 8.45 -16.41
N ILE A 68 0.08 8.04 -15.32
CA ILE A 68 0.35 8.90 -14.16
C ILE A 68 1.17 10.11 -14.61
N GLY A 69 2.28 9.89 -15.32
CA GLY A 69 3.11 10.98 -15.83
C GLY A 69 2.36 11.96 -16.72
N ARG A 70 1.47 11.49 -17.63
CA ARG A 70 0.62 12.40 -18.42
C ARG A 70 -0.29 13.26 -17.53
N LEU A 71 -0.89 12.69 -16.48
CA LEU A 71 -1.77 13.42 -15.57
C LEU A 71 -1.00 14.47 -14.75
N GLU A 72 0.19 14.12 -14.25
CA GLU A 72 1.07 15.05 -13.51
C GLU A 72 1.53 16.23 -14.36
N HIS A 73 1.69 16.04 -15.67
CA HIS A 73 2.03 17.10 -16.63
C HIS A 73 0.80 17.81 -17.21
N GLY A 74 -0.40 17.59 -16.67
CA GLY A 74 -1.63 18.25 -17.11
C GLY A 74 -2.15 17.78 -18.48
N ALA A 75 -1.59 16.72 -19.06
CA ALA A 75 -2.01 16.15 -20.35
C ALA A 75 -3.19 15.16 -20.21
N GLY A 76 -4.00 15.31 -19.15
CA GLY A 76 -5.23 14.56 -18.94
C GLY A 76 -6.39 15.11 -19.77
N THR A 77 -7.37 14.26 -20.08
CA THR A 77 -8.65 14.71 -20.67
C THR A 77 -9.74 14.50 -19.63
N VAL A 78 -10.42 15.58 -19.24
CA VAL A 78 -11.60 15.48 -18.37
C VAL A 78 -12.73 14.83 -19.15
N ARG A 79 -13.33 13.80 -18.54
CA ARG A 79 -14.49 13.11 -19.08
C ARG A 79 -15.58 13.02 -18.03
N ASP A 80 -16.83 13.02 -18.48
CA ASP A 80 -17.97 12.73 -17.60
C ASP A 80 -18.01 11.24 -17.22
N GLY A 81 -18.96 10.86 -16.34
CA GLY A 81 -19.14 9.45 -15.93
C GLY A 81 -19.53 8.50 -17.07
N ALA A 82 -19.92 9.03 -18.23
CA ALA A 82 -20.20 8.27 -19.46
C ALA A 82 -19.03 8.26 -20.45
N GLY A 83 -17.92 8.95 -20.15
CA GLY A 83 -16.70 8.98 -20.96
C GLY A 83 -16.65 10.05 -22.06
N ARG A 84 -17.61 10.99 -22.15
CA ARG A 84 -17.59 12.11 -23.11
C ARG A 84 -16.60 13.19 -22.68
N ARG A 85 -15.95 13.88 -23.61
CA ARG A 85 -14.99 14.95 -23.26
C ARG A 85 -15.72 16.22 -22.89
N ALA A 86 -15.18 16.98 -21.95
CA ALA A 86 -15.71 18.30 -21.59
C ALA A 86 -15.63 19.35 -22.72
N ALA A 87 -14.94 19.04 -23.83
CA ALA A 87 -14.87 19.89 -25.02
C ALA A 87 -15.83 19.46 -26.14
N ASP A 88 -16.66 18.44 -25.89
CA ASP A 88 -17.72 17.98 -26.81
C ASP A 88 -19.06 18.73 -26.58
N GLU A 89 -19.07 19.77 -25.71
CA GLU A 89 -20.13 20.77 -25.49
C GLU A 89 -19.66 22.16 -25.94
#